data_AF-A0A6P0IVU1-F1
#
_entry.id   AF-A0A6P0IVU1-F1
#
_cell.length_a   1.000
_cell.length_b   1.000
_cell.length_c   1.000
_cell.angle_alpha   90.00
_cell.angle_beta   90.00
_cell.angle_gamma   90.00
#
_symmetry.space_group_name_H-M   'P 1'
#
loop_
_entity.id
_entity.type
_entity.pdbx_description
1 polymer ?
#
loop_
_entity_poly.entity_id
_entity_poly.type
_entity_poly.pdbx_seq_one_letter_code
_entity_poly.pdbx_strand_id
1 'polypeptide(L)' 'MKKYIPLLGRICLCAIFIKAGIDKLLNPTYTQQLMESKGVPGILIIPTIIILLGGG' A
#
# COMPACT_ATOMS: atom_id res chain seq x y z
N MET A 1 0.91 23.61 20.57
CA MET A 1 1.12 22.14 20.50
C MET A 1 0.34 21.44 19.37
N LYS A 2 -0.85 21.91 18.95
CA LYS A 2 -1.64 21.27 17.87
C LYS A 2 -1.12 21.45 16.43
N LYS A 3 -0.10 22.29 16.20
CA LYS A 3 0.39 22.65 14.85
C LYS A 3 1.31 21.60 14.20
N TYR A 4 2.00 20.79 15.01
CA TYR A 4 2.98 19.80 14.53
C TYR A 4 2.41 18.38 14.40
N ILE A 5 1.33 18.08 15.13
CA ILE A 5 0.58 16.82 15.02
C ILE A 5 0.12 16.49 13.58
N PRO A 6 -0.48 17.43 12.83
CA PRO A 6 -0.86 17.13 11.44
C PRO A 6 0.35 16.93 10.52
N LEU A 7 1.49 17.58 10.82
CA LEU A 7 2.72 17.41 10.05
C LEU A 7 3.32 16.01 10.27
N LEU A 8 3.38 15.58 11.53
CA LEU A 8 3.87 14.26 11.91
C LEU A 8 2.95 13.15 11.37
N GLY A 9 1.63 13.34 11.45
CA GLY A 9 0.65 12.39 10.91
C GLY A 9 0.80 12.17 9.39
N ARG A 10 1.09 13.23 8.63
CA ARG A 10 1.36 13.12 7.18
C ARG A 10 2.65 12.36 6.89
N ILE A 11 3.71 12.61 7.66
CA ILE A 11 4.99 11.89 7.50
C ILE A 11 4.80 10.40 7.80
N CYS A 12 4.09 10.06 8.88
CA CYS A 12 3.80 8.67 9.23
C CYS A 12 2.92 7.99 8.17
N LEU A 13 1.89 8.67 7.66
CA LEU A 13 1.06 8.15 6.58
C LEU A 13 1.87 7.89 5.31
N CYS A 14 2.68 8.86 4.87
CA CYS A 14 3.58 8.66 3.71
C CYS A 14 4.52 7.47 3.91
N ALA A 15 5.10 7.32 5.11
CA ALA A 15 5.99 6.19 5.41
C ALA A 15 5.28 4.83 5.30
N ILE A 16 4.02 4.74 5.76
CA ILE A 16 3.21 3.52 5.66
C ILE A 16 2.87 3.22 4.20
N PHE A 17 2.49 4.23 3.41
CA PHE A 17 2.18 4.07 1.99
C PHE A 17 3.40 3.64 1.18
N ILE A 18 4.56 4.27 1.39
CA ILE A 18 5.81 3.88 0.72
C ILE A 18 6.19 2.44 1.09
N LYS A 19 6.15 2.09 2.38
CA LYS A 19 6.43 0.72 2.83
C LYS A 19 5.47 -0.28 2.20
N ALA A 20 4.16 0.01 2.19
CA ALA A 20 3.15 -0.85 1.61
C ALA A 20 3.26 -0.98 0.09
N GLY A 21 3.70 0.07 -0.60
CA GLY A 21 3.96 0.06 -2.04
C GLY A 21 5.19 -0.77 -2.40
N ILE A 22 6.30 -0.57 -1.69
CA ILE A 22 7.53 -1.35 -1.87
C ILE A 22 7.26 -2.85 -1.62
N ASP A 23 6.52 -3.18 -0.55
CA ASP A 23 6.22 -4.57 -0.20
C ASP A 23 5.43 -5.30 -1.29
N LYS A 24 4.42 -4.61 -1.87
CA LYS A 24 3.63 -5.15 -3.00
C LYS A 24 4.41 -5.19 -4.32
N LEU A 25 5.38 -4.30 -4.52
CA LEU A 25 6.23 -4.30 -5.71
C LEU A 25 7.28 -5.40 -5.67
N LEU A 26 7.88 -5.64 -4.49
CA LEU A 26 8.94 -6.64 -4.29
C LEU A 26 8.39 -8.05 -4.15
N ASN A 27 7.20 -8.22 -3.57
CA ASN A 27 6.58 -9.54 -3.36
C ASN A 27 5.14 -9.59 -3.92
N PRO A 28 4.98 -9.50 -5.26
CA PRO A 28 3.67 -9.61 -5.90
C PRO A 28 3.04 -10.99 -5.65
N THR A 29 3.83 -12.06 -5.56
CA THR A 29 3.35 -13.43 -5.28
C THR A 29 2.79 -13.58 -3.87
N TYR A 30 3.42 -12.96 -2.87
CA TYR A 30 2.90 -12.95 -1.50
C TYR A 30 1.60 -12.14 -1.41
N THR A 31 1.55 -11.01 -2.12
CA THR A 31 0.34 -10.20 -2.24
C THR A 31 -0.79 -10.98 -2.92
N GLN A 32 -0.46 -11.78 -3.94
CA GLN A 32 -1.40 -12.68 -4.60
C GLN A 32 -2.00 -13.70 -3.64
N GLN A 33 -1.14 -14.39 -2.90
CA GLN A 33 -1.57 -15.40 -1.92
C GLN A 33 -2.43 -14.79 -0.81
N LEU A 34 -2.09 -13.58 -0.35
CA LEU A 34 -2.92 -12.84 0.61
C LEU A 34 -4.28 -12.47 0.01
N MET A 35 -4.33 -12.00 -1.23
CA MET A 35 -5.58 -11.66 -1.91
C MET A 35 -6.45 -12.88 -2.11
N GLU A 36 -5.88 -14.00 -2.56
CA GLU A 36 -6.57 -15.27 -2.74
C GLU A 36 -7.07 -15.83 -1.39
N SER A 37 -6.30 -15.67 -0.31
CA SER A 37 -6.74 -16.03 1.06
C SER A 37 -7.92 -15.19 1.56
N LYS A 38 -8.13 -14.01 0.98
CA LYS A 38 -9.24 -13.08 1.27
C LYS A 38 -10.39 -13.22 0.26
N GLY A 39 -10.31 -14.18 -0.66
CA GLY A 39 -11.31 -14.41 -1.71
C GLY A 39 -11.25 -13.41 -2.87
N VAL A 40 -10.16 -12.64 -2.99
CA VAL A 40 -9.93 -11.68 -4.07
C VAL A 40 -9.05 -12.32 -5.15
N PRO A 41 -9.48 -12.34 -6.43
CA PRO A 41 -8.69 -12.93 -7.51
C PRO A 41 -7.35 -12.24 -7.72
N GLY A 42 -6.27 -13.02 -7.86
CA GLY A 42 -4.90 -12.52 -8.07
C GLY A 42 -4.69 -11.65 -9.32
N ILE A 43 -5.60 -11.70 -10.30
CA ILE A 43 -5.56 -10.82 -11.49
C ILE A 43 -5.67 -9.33 -11.12
N LEU A 44 -6.25 -9.01 -9.96
CA LEU A 44 -6.39 -7.62 -9.49
C LEU A 44 -5.08 -7.03 -8.97
N ILE A 45 -3.98 -7.79 -8.84
CA ILE A 45 -2.72 -7.25 -8.30
C ILE A 45 -2.20 -6.09 -9.14
N ILE A 46 -2.23 -6.21 -10.46
CA ILE A 46 -1.72 -5.19 -11.38
C ILE A 46 -2.49 -3.87 -11.24
N PRO A 47 -3.83 -3.82 -11.36
CA PRO A 47 -4.57 -2.57 -11.13
C PRO A 47 -4.44 -2.07 -9.68
N THR A 48 -4.34 -2.97 -8.70
CA THR A 48 -4.15 -2.58 -7.28
C THR A 48 -2.81 -1.88 -7.07
N ILE A 49 -1.73 -2.36 -7.70
CA ILE A 49 -0.40 -1.74 -7.64
C ILE A 49 -0.41 -0.38 -8.36
N ILE A 50 -1.07 -0.28 -9.52
CA ILE A 50 -1.19 0.98 -10.27
C ILE A 50 -1.96 2.04 -9.47
N ILE A 51 -3.09 1.66 -8.87
CA ILE A 51 -3.90 2.56 -8.04
C ILE A 51 -3.13 2.97 -6.78
N LEU A 52 -2.36 2.06 -6.18
CA LEU A 52 -1.56 2.39 -5.00
C LEU A 52 -0.40 3.36 -5.33
N LEU A 53 0.29 3.14 -6.46
CA LEU A 53 1.39 4.01 -6.90
C LEU A 53 0.89 5.37 -7.42
N GLY A 54 -0.26 5.39 -8.11
CA GLY A 54 -0.82 6.61 -8.70
C GLY A 54 -1.75 7.37 -7.76
N GLY A 55 -2.33 6.71 -6.77
CA GLY A 55 -3.35 7.27 -5.87
C GLY A 55 -2.78 8.00 -4.66
N GLY A 56 -1.59 7.60 -4.17
CA GLY A 56 -0.92 8.24 -3.04
C GLY A 56 -1.69 8.09 -1.73
#